data_AF-J0U9Q1-F1
#
_entry.id   AF-J0U9Q1-F1
#
_cell.length_a   1.000
_cell.length_b   1.000
_cell.length_c   1.000
_cell.angle_alpha   90.00
_cell.angle_beta   90.00
_cell.angle_gamma   90.00
#
_symmetry.space_group_name_H-M   'P 1'
#
loop_
_entity.id
_entity.type
_entity.pdbx_description
1 polymer ?
#
loop_
_entity_poly.entity_id
_entity_poly.type
_entity_poly.pdbx_seq_one_letter_code
_entity_poly.pdbx_strand_id
1 'polypeptide(L)'
;MNSQQDFLRDAMRRLNLTRDAFSDRLGVRRRALDTWLLPADSGESRSMPEMVEKFVSEILLTHEAASAGTQRGRAPTAQPLAQRIAAEGRPHLLSVGQFDRGSLEELFQVADLMQPIARRQKVSRVLEGAVLGSLFFEASTRTRVSFGAAFCRLGGTVCDTTGFTFSSMAKGESIYDTSRVMAGYVDALVVRHPEQGAVAEFARATNIPVINAGDGPGEHPSQAILDLYTIQREFSRLGKLVDGTHVALVGDLKYGRTVHSLIRLLALYKGLKFSLVAPPSLEMPAYLLELVARNGHVIEQTTSLQDGLRGADVVYATRIQKERFVGEAIEGYTPEFQIRKSLVDELCKPDTILMHPLPRDGRPGANDLSTDLNHDPRLAIFRQTDNGIPVRMALFAVLMGVENQVARSMRDAGWRSPSHVGPDDAVFDGLD
;
A
#
# COMPACT_ATOMS: atom_id res chain seq x y z
N MET A 1 9.00 2.46 -39.49
CA MET A 1 9.41 2.80 -38.11
C MET A 1 8.42 3.83 -37.62
N ASN A 2 7.58 3.49 -36.64
CA ASN A 2 6.68 4.47 -36.03
C ASN A 2 7.55 5.54 -35.39
N SER A 3 7.27 6.82 -35.67
CA SER A 3 7.94 7.89 -34.95
C SER A 3 7.57 7.79 -33.46
N GLN A 4 8.48 8.17 -32.54
CA GLN A 4 8.17 8.21 -31.10
C GLN A 4 6.89 9.01 -30.81
N GLN A 5 6.61 10.02 -31.63
CA GLN A 5 5.40 10.82 -31.59
C GLN A 5 4.15 9.98 -31.86
N ASP A 6 4.17 9.13 -32.89
CA ASP A 6 3.04 8.25 -33.24
C ASP A 6 2.81 7.21 -32.15
N PHE A 7 3.90 6.64 -31.61
CA PHE A 7 3.83 5.68 -30.50
C PHE A 7 3.16 6.28 -29.26
N LEU A 8 3.58 7.47 -28.83
CA LEU A 8 3.01 8.14 -27.66
C LEU A 8 1.56 8.61 -27.90
N ARG A 9 1.23 9.08 -29.12
CA ARG A 9 -0.15 9.46 -29.47
C ARG A 9 -1.09 8.26 -29.50
N ASP A 10 -0.62 7.14 -30.05
CA ASP A 10 -1.37 5.89 -30.04
C ASP A 10 -1.54 5.36 -28.61
N ALA A 11 -0.49 5.45 -27.78
CA ALA A 11 -0.57 5.06 -26.38
C ALA A 11 -1.60 5.87 -25.60
N MET A 12 -1.56 7.21 -25.70
CA MET A 12 -2.55 8.09 -25.07
C MET A 12 -3.98 7.80 -25.54
N ARG A 13 -4.14 7.53 -26.85
CA ARG A 13 -5.45 7.19 -27.43
C ARG A 13 -5.96 5.85 -26.91
N ARG A 14 -5.14 4.79 -26.88
CA ARG A 14 -5.53 3.47 -26.39
C ARG A 14 -5.91 3.51 -24.91
N LEU A 15 -5.15 4.25 -24.12
CA LEU A 15 -5.39 4.40 -22.68
C LEU A 15 -6.50 5.42 -22.35
N ASN A 16 -7.02 6.14 -23.35
CA ASN A 16 -7.99 7.23 -23.20
C ASN A 16 -7.54 8.30 -22.18
N LEU A 17 -6.27 8.70 -22.25
CA LEU A 17 -5.67 9.67 -21.33
C LEU A 17 -5.42 11.02 -22.04
N THR A 18 -5.67 12.10 -21.31
CA THR A 18 -5.17 13.43 -21.70
C THR A 18 -3.65 13.45 -21.56
N ARG A 19 -2.99 14.43 -22.18
CA ARG A 19 -1.54 14.52 -22.09
C ARG A 19 -1.05 14.77 -20.65
N ASP A 20 -1.83 15.47 -19.84
CA ASP A 20 -1.51 15.72 -18.43
C ASP A 20 -1.59 14.43 -17.61
N ALA A 21 -2.71 13.70 -17.72
CA ALA A 21 -2.88 12.42 -17.05
C ALA A 21 -1.87 11.37 -17.53
N PHE A 22 -1.45 11.43 -18.80
CA PHE A 22 -0.43 10.56 -19.34
C PHE A 22 0.96 10.91 -18.81
N SER A 23 1.34 12.20 -18.71
CA SER A 23 2.62 12.58 -18.10
C SER A 23 2.68 12.20 -16.62
N ASP A 24 1.58 12.38 -15.88
CA ASP A 24 1.48 12.00 -14.47
C ASP A 24 1.64 10.49 -14.32
N ARG A 25 0.98 9.70 -15.18
CA ARG A 25 1.10 8.23 -15.20
C ARG A 25 2.51 7.75 -15.52
N LEU A 26 3.24 8.47 -16.36
CA LEU A 26 4.63 8.15 -16.67
C LEU A 26 5.61 8.60 -15.57
N GLY A 27 5.16 9.39 -14.59
CA GLY A 27 6.03 9.98 -13.57
C GLY A 27 7.00 11.01 -14.16
N VAL A 28 6.62 11.68 -15.26
CA VAL A 28 7.49 12.64 -15.97
C VAL A 28 6.83 14.01 -16.03
N ARG A 29 7.63 15.07 -16.08
CA ARG A 29 7.10 16.42 -16.25
C ARG A 29 6.36 16.55 -17.57
N ARG A 30 5.25 17.27 -17.58
CA ARG A 30 4.46 17.56 -18.78
C ARG A 30 5.30 18.09 -19.95
N ARG A 31 6.25 18.97 -19.64
CA ARG A 31 7.18 19.55 -20.62
C ARG A 31 8.09 18.50 -21.27
N ALA A 32 8.49 17.46 -20.55
CA ALA A 32 9.30 16.38 -21.12
C ALA A 32 8.48 15.52 -22.09
N LEU A 33 7.22 15.21 -21.73
CA LEU A 33 6.30 14.54 -22.66
C LEU A 33 6.05 15.39 -23.92
N ASP A 34 5.91 16.71 -23.77
CA ASP A 34 5.69 17.61 -24.91
C ASP A 34 6.89 17.61 -25.88
N THR A 35 8.14 17.55 -25.39
CA THR A 35 9.32 17.50 -26.28
C THR A 35 9.43 16.18 -27.04
N TRP A 36 8.91 15.07 -26.52
CA TRP A 36 8.83 13.78 -27.22
C TRP A 36 7.70 13.72 -28.25
N LEU A 37 6.67 14.56 -28.08
CA LEU A 37 5.53 14.68 -28.98
C LEU A 37 5.76 15.67 -30.14
N LEU A 38 6.94 16.31 -30.20
CA LEU A 38 7.31 17.20 -31.30
C LEU A 38 7.84 16.41 -32.51
N PRO A 39 7.61 16.93 -33.74
CA PRO A 39 8.28 16.43 -34.94
C PRO A 39 9.81 16.40 -34.79
N ALA A 40 10.46 15.41 -35.41
CA ALA A 40 11.91 15.20 -35.27
C ALA A 40 12.77 16.36 -35.83
N ASP A 41 12.20 17.16 -36.73
CA ASP A 41 12.78 18.37 -37.32
C ASP A 41 12.62 19.62 -36.45
N SER A 42 11.92 19.54 -35.32
CA SER A 42 11.81 20.63 -34.35
C SER A 42 13.08 20.76 -33.48
N GLY A 43 13.61 21.98 -33.36
CA GLY A 43 14.81 22.25 -32.53
C GLY A 43 14.63 21.98 -31.03
N GLU A 44 13.39 21.89 -30.55
CA GLU A 44 13.05 21.53 -29.18
C GLU A 44 12.73 20.04 -29.00
N SER A 45 12.72 19.25 -30.08
CA SER A 45 12.51 17.81 -30.02
C SER A 45 13.61 17.14 -29.19
N ARG A 46 13.20 16.16 -28.38
CA ARG A 46 14.11 15.33 -27.59
C ARG A 46 13.75 13.87 -27.82
N SER A 47 14.74 13.00 -27.77
CA SER A 47 14.49 11.56 -27.80
C SER A 47 13.93 11.10 -26.47
N MET A 48 12.84 10.34 -26.52
CA MET A 48 12.30 9.63 -25.36
C MET A 48 13.32 8.59 -24.86
N PRO A 49 13.59 8.51 -23.54
CA PRO A 49 14.45 7.46 -22.99
C PRO A 49 13.87 6.07 -23.23
N GLU A 50 14.73 5.08 -23.55
CA GLU A 50 14.30 3.68 -23.80
C GLU A 50 13.48 3.07 -22.64
N MET A 51 13.77 3.48 -21.41
CA MET A 51 13.03 3.03 -20.22
C MET A 51 11.57 3.49 -20.24
N VAL A 52 11.30 4.72 -20.71
CA VAL A 52 9.93 5.23 -20.85
C VAL A 52 9.21 4.48 -21.97
N GLU A 53 9.88 4.16 -23.07
CA GLU A 53 9.32 3.34 -24.15
C GLU A 53 8.90 1.95 -23.67
N LYS A 54 9.76 1.28 -22.88
CA LYS A 54 9.47 -0.01 -22.26
C LYS A 54 8.28 0.10 -21.30
N PHE A 55 8.25 1.13 -20.46
CA PHE A 55 7.16 1.33 -19.50
C PHE A 55 5.81 1.59 -20.19
N VAL A 56 5.79 2.45 -21.22
CA VAL A 56 4.59 2.68 -22.05
C VAL A 56 4.14 1.38 -22.72
N SER A 57 5.09 0.60 -23.24
CA SER A 57 4.79 -0.70 -23.87
C SER A 57 4.18 -1.69 -22.88
N GLU A 58 4.68 -1.75 -21.64
CA GLU A 58 4.14 -2.61 -20.58
C GLU A 58 2.73 -2.15 -20.14
N ILE A 59 2.52 -0.84 -20.00
CA ILE A 59 1.18 -0.28 -19.73
C ILE A 59 0.21 -0.70 -20.83
N LEU A 60 0.63 -0.61 -22.10
CA LEU A 60 -0.19 -1.01 -23.24
C LEU A 60 -0.45 -2.51 -23.28
N LEU A 61 0.56 -3.34 -23.05
CA LEU A 61 0.40 -4.80 -22.99
C LEU A 61 -0.54 -5.23 -21.85
N THR A 62 -0.47 -4.56 -20.70
CA THR A 62 -1.36 -4.81 -19.57
C THR A 62 -2.79 -4.36 -19.89
N HIS A 63 -2.94 -3.20 -20.54
CA HIS A 63 -4.22 -2.70 -21.01
C HIS A 63 -4.83 -3.58 -22.12
N GLU A 64 -3.99 -4.13 -23.00
CA GLU A 64 -4.36 -5.07 -24.04
C GLU A 64 -4.71 -6.44 -23.47
N ALA A 65 -3.99 -6.95 -22.48
CA ALA A 65 -4.38 -8.17 -21.77
C ALA A 65 -5.74 -8.00 -21.08
N ALA A 66 -6.00 -6.82 -20.50
CA ALA A 66 -7.29 -6.46 -19.92
C ALA A 66 -8.41 -6.32 -20.97
N SER A 67 -8.09 -5.99 -22.23
CA SER A 67 -9.07 -5.79 -23.31
C SER A 67 -9.19 -6.96 -24.32
N ALA A 68 -8.19 -7.84 -24.41
CA ALA A 68 -8.19 -9.05 -25.24
C ALA A 68 -8.99 -10.20 -24.60
N GLY A 69 -9.18 -10.17 -23.28
CA GLY A 69 -10.20 -10.98 -22.60
C GLY A 69 -11.65 -10.65 -23.02
N THR A 70 -11.85 -9.61 -23.84
CA THR A 70 -13.13 -8.96 -24.08
C THR A 70 -13.63 -9.10 -25.53
N GLN A 71 -12.94 -9.86 -26.39
CA GLN A 71 -13.36 -10.09 -27.79
C GLN A 71 -13.63 -11.57 -28.12
N ARG A 72 -14.76 -12.09 -27.65
CA ARG A 72 -15.56 -13.14 -28.32
C ARG A 72 -16.97 -13.18 -27.71
N GLY A 73 -17.94 -12.66 -28.47
CA GLY A 73 -19.34 -12.57 -28.03
C GLY A 73 -19.56 -11.44 -27.03
N ARG A 74 -20.70 -10.72 -27.16
CA ARG A 74 -21.20 -9.66 -26.27
C ARG A 74 -20.55 -9.71 -24.88
N ALA A 75 -19.52 -8.88 -24.63
CA ALA A 75 -18.68 -9.01 -23.46
C ALA A 75 -19.54 -8.88 -22.18
N PRO A 76 -19.39 -9.77 -21.18
CA PRO A 76 -19.78 -9.40 -19.84
C PRO A 76 -18.90 -8.20 -19.48
N THR A 77 -19.52 -7.08 -19.11
CA THR A 77 -18.80 -5.99 -18.42
C THR A 77 -17.89 -6.63 -17.39
N ALA A 78 -16.57 -6.39 -17.44
CA ALA A 78 -15.66 -6.86 -16.40
C ALA A 78 -16.30 -6.55 -15.05
N GLN A 79 -16.43 -7.57 -14.19
CA GLN A 79 -17.13 -7.40 -12.91
C GLN A 79 -16.51 -6.20 -12.17
N PRO A 80 -17.35 -5.30 -11.59
CA PRO A 80 -16.85 -4.18 -10.81
C PRO A 80 -15.80 -4.62 -9.80
N LEU A 81 -14.77 -3.80 -9.56
CA LEU A 81 -13.68 -4.14 -8.63
C LEU A 81 -14.21 -4.67 -7.29
N ALA A 82 -15.21 -4.00 -6.72
CA ALA A 82 -15.85 -4.38 -5.47
C ALA A 82 -16.39 -5.83 -5.45
N GLN A 83 -16.84 -6.36 -6.60
CA GLN A 83 -17.30 -7.74 -6.72
C GLN A 83 -16.13 -8.72 -6.85
N ARG A 84 -15.07 -8.33 -7.57
CA ARG A 84 -13.87 -9.17 -7.73
C ARG A 84 -13.08 -9.34 -6.44
N ILE A 85 -13.04 -8.30 -5.61
CA ILE A 85 -12.38 -8.34 -4.30
C ILE A 85 -13.36 -8.69 -3.17
N ALA A 86 -14.58 -9.14 -3.47
CA ALA A 86 -15.57 -9.46 -2.43
C ALA A 86 -15.14 -10.67 -1.58
N ALA A 87 -15.45 -10.64 -0.29
CA ALA A 87 -15.33 -11.81 0.58
C ALA A 87 -16.71 -12.44 0.77
N GLU A 88 -16.84 -13.73 0.47
CA GLU A 88 -18.11 -14.46 0.57
C GLU A 88 -19.28 -13.76 -0.17
N GLY A 89 -18.98 -13.11 -1.32
CA GLY A 89 -19.96 -12.39 -2.14
C GLY A 89 -20.39 -11.02 -1.60
N ARG A 90 -19.73 -10.52 -0.53
CA ARG A 90 -20.02 -9.22 0.10
C ARG A 90 -18.81 -8.28 0.02
N PRO A 91 -19.02 -6.95 0.05
CA PRO A 91 -17.94 -5.96 -0.08
C PRO A 91 -17.15 -5.79 1.22
N HIS A 92 -16.52 -6.85 1.72
CA HIS A 92 -15.61 -6.81 2.86
C HIS A 92 -14.16 -6.86 2.41
N LEU A 93 -13.27 -6.29 3.21
CA LEU A 93 -11.82 -6.45 3.08
C LEU A 93 -11.29 -7.20 4.31
N LEU A 94 -11.06 -8.49 4.18
CA LEU A 94 -10.66 -9.38 5.28
C LEU A 94 -9.21 -9.87 5.16
N SER A 95 -8.75 -10.14 3.93
CA SER A 95 -7.44 -10.74 3.63
C SER A 95 -6.87 -10.18 2.34
N VAL A 96 -5.54 -10.20 2.21
CA VAL A 96 -4.86 -9.90 0.94
C VAL A 96 -5.10 -10.94 -0.13
N GLY A 97 -5.55 -12.16 0.25
CA GLY A 97 -5.89 -13.22 -0.70
C GLY A 97 -7.10 -12.92 -1.60
N GLN A 98 -7.82 -11.84 -1.33
CA GLN A 98 -8.91 -11.33 -2.17
C GLN A 98 -8.41 -10.62 -3.44
N PHE A 99 -7.11 -10.38 -3.54
CA PHE A 99 -6.51 -9.60 -4.61
C PHE A 99 -5.67 -10.46 -5.54
N ASP A 100 -5.83 -10.20 -6.82
CA ASP A 100 -4.85 -10.50 -7.86
C ASP A 100 -4.11 -9.22 -8.30
N ARG A 101 -3.12 -9.36 -9.18
CA ARG A 101 -2.35 -8.22 -9.69
C ARG A 101 -3.23 -7.15 -10.37
N GLY A 102 -4.20 -7.57 -11.19
CA GLY A 102 -5.05 -6.63 -11.94
C GLY A 102 -5.99 -5.83 -11.02
N SER A 103 -6.56 -6.47 -10.00
CA SER A 103 -7.40 -5.83 -9.00
C SER A 103 -6.61 -4.84 -8.12
N LEU A 104 -5.35 -5.12 -7.81
CA LEU A 104 -4.46 -4.17 -7.11
C LEU A 104 -4.14 -2.98 -7.98
N GLU A 105 -3.79 -3.20 -9.25
CA GLU A 105 -3.50 -2.12 -10.19
C GLU A 105 -4.72 -1.19 -10.38
N GLU A 106 -5.93 -1.74 -10.45
CA GLU A 106 -7.16 -0.94 -10.52
C GLU A 106 -7.43 -0.19 -9.20
N LEU A 107 -7.21 -0.83 -8.05
CA LEU A 107 -7.32 -0.14 -6.75
C LEU A 107 -6.31 1.02 -6.64
N PHE A 108 -5.08 0.83 -7.14
CA PHE A 108 -4.05 1.87 -7.13
C PHE A 108 -4.40 3.03 -8.06
N GLN A 109 -5.05 2.79 -9.20
CA GLN A 109 -5.60 3.88 -10.03
C GLN A 109 -6.64 4.70 -9.28
N VAL A 110 -7.50 4.04 -8.50
CA VAL A 110 -8.44 4.75 -7.62
C VAL A 110 -7.69 5.51 -6.52
N ALA A 111 -6.63 4.94 -5.93
CA ALA A 111 -5.81 5.63 -4.93
C ALA A 111 -5.09 6.87 -5.49
N ASP A 112 -4.59 6.80 -6.72
CA ASP A 112 -3.99 7.94 -7.42
C ASP A 112 -4.99 9.08 -7.59
N LEU A 113 -6.26 8.77 -7.92
CA LEU A 113 -7.34 9.76 -7.97
C LEU A 113 -7.57 10.43 -6.60
N MET A 114 -7.28 9.76 -5.48
CA MET A 114 -7.43 10.32 -4.14
C MET A 114 -6.29 11.27 -3.74
N GLN A 115 -5.16 11.27 -4.46
CA GLN A 115 -3.96 12.04 -4.09
C GLN A 115 -4.22 13.53 -3.88
N PRO A 116 -4.93 14.27 -4.76
CA PRO A 116 -5.20 15.69 -4.54
C PRO A 116 -6.02 15.96 -3.26
N ILE A 117 -6.89 15.04 -2.88
CA ILE A 117 -7.69 15.13 -1.65
C ILE A 117 -6.81 14.82 -0.42
N ALA A 118 -6.00 13.77 -0.49
CA ALA A 118 -5.06 13.38 0.56
C ALA A 118 -4.03 14.49 0.85
N ARG A 119 -3.54 15.13 -0.22
CA ARG A 119 -2.64 16.31 -0.17
C ARG A 119 -3.36 17.60 0.21
N ARG A 120 -4.68 17.56 0.46
CA ARG A 120 -5.49 18.71 0.91
C ARG A 120 -5.55 19.85 -0.13
N GLN A 121 -5.31 19.55 -1.40
CA GLN A 121 -5.46 20.47 -2.52
C GLN A 121 -6.92 20.52 -2.99
N LYS A 122 -7.59 19.36 -2.96
CA LYS A 122 -9.01 19.20 -3.25
C LYS A 122 -9.76 18.71 -2.01
N VAL A 123 -11.08 18.86 -2.04
CA VAL A 123 -12.01 18.27 -1.08
C VAL A 123 -13.07 17.48 -1.84
N SER A 124 -13.55 16.41 -1.24
CA SER A 124 -14.64 15.58 -1.77
C SER A 124 -15.74 15.46 -0.72
N ARG A 125 -16.98 15.27 -1.20
CA ARG A 125 -18.17 14.99 -0.39
C ARG A 125 -18.91 13.74 -0.88
N VAL A 126 -18.20 12.82 -1.51
CA VAL A 126 -18.79 11.62 -2.12
C VAL A 126 -19.44 10.69 -1.09
N LEU A 127 -19.01 10.76 0.18
CA LEU A 127 -19.59 10.03 1.32
C LEU A 127 -20.33 10.98 2.30
N GLU A 128 -20.80 12.15 1.85
CA GLU A 128 -21.56 13.07 2.71
C GLU A 128 -22.80 12.38 3.29
N GLY A 129 -22.90 12.38 4.62
CA GLY A 129 -23.97 11.71 5.36
C GLY A 129 -23.66 10.27 5.78
N ALA A 130 -22.63 9.62 5.22
CA ALA A 130 -22.24 8.28 5.63
C ALA A 130 -21.52 8.28 6.99
N VAL A 131 -21.66 7.19 7.74
CA VAL A 131 -21.10 6.99 9.07
C VAL A 131 -20.18 5.77 9.09
N LEU A 132 -18.95 5.94 9.58
CA LEU A 132 -17.99 4.86 9.82
C LEU A 132 -18.02 4.45 11.29
N GLY A 133 -18.24 3.16 11.56
CA GLY A 133 -17.98 2.56 12.87
C GLY A 133 -16.52 2.10 12.98
N SER A 134 -15.75 2.74 13.85
CA SER A 134 -14.35 2.40 14.09
C SER A 134 -14.21 1.61 15.39
N LEU A 135 -14.11 0.27 15.29
CA LEU A 135 -14.11 -0.67 16.41
C LEU A 135 -12.72 -1.24 16.65
N PHE A 136 -11.99 -0.67 17.62
CA PHE A 136 -10.62 -1.08 17.93
C PHE A 136 -10.55 -1.71 19.33
N PHE A 137 -10.54 -3.04 19.39
CA PHE A 137 -10.48 -3.81 20.64
C PHE A 137 -9.04 -3.98 21.17
N GLU A 138 -8.02 -3.80 20.30
CA GLU A 138 -6.61 -3.66 20.68
C GLU A 138 -6.05 -2.28 20.33
N ALA A 139 -5.04 -1.83 21.07
CA ALA A 139 -4.50 -0.47 20.94
C ALA A 139 -3.87 -0.20 19.57
N SER A 140 -4.33 0.86 18.89
CA SER A 140 -3.71 1.34 17.65
C SER A 140 -4.12 2.74 17.22
N THR A 141 -3.34 3.74 17.62
CA THR A 141 -3.61 5.15 17.26
C THR A 141 -3.48 5.41 15.77
N ARG A 142 -2.38 5.00 15.12
CA ARG A 142 -2.13 5.33 13.70
C ARG A 142 -3.16 4.72 12.77
N THR A 143 -3.44 3.43 12.89
CA THR A 143 -4.43 2.76 12.03
C THR A 143 -5.83 3.36 12.25
N ARG A 144 -6.26 3.58 13.50
CA ARG A 144 -7.58 4.18 13.79
C ARG A 144 -7.72 5.58 13.20
N VAL A 145 -6.75 6.47 13.50
CA VAL A 145 -6.78 7.86 13.06
C VAL A 145 -6.70 7.96 11.54
N SER A 146 -5.89 7.13 10.88
CA SER A 146 -5.76 7.17 9.42
C SER A 146 -7.01 6.66 8.69
N PHE A 147 -7.70 5.62 9.18
CA PHE A 147 -9.01 5.22 8.64
C PHE A 147 -10.05 6.32 8.84
N GLY A 148 -10.14 6.88 10.05
CA GLY A 148 -11.07 7.98 10.32
C GLY A 148 -10.80 9.19 9.44
N ALA A 149 -9.54 9.58 9.29
CA ALA A 149 -9.13 10.68 8.41
C ALA A 149 -9.47 10.40 6.94
N ALA A 150 -9.22 9.19 6.44
CA ALA A 150 -9.57 8.80 5.08
C ALA A 150 -11.08 8.90 4.82
N PHE A 151 -11.91 8.42 5.75
CA PHE A 151 -13.36 8.50 5.64
C PHE A 151 -13.88 9.95 5.69
N CYS A 152 -13.37 10.75 6.63
CA CYS A 152 -13.69 12.18 6.73
C CYS A 152 -13.26 12.97 5.49
N ARG A 153 -12.14 12.61 4.85
CA ARG A 153 -11.65 13.25 3.61
C ARG A 153 -12.60 13.05 2.42
N LEU A 154 -13.40 11.98 2.45
CA LEU A 154 -14.45 11.71 1.47
C LEU A 154 -15.80 12.35 1.85
N GLY A 155 -15.89 13.06 2.98
CA GLY A 155 -17.09 13.74 3.45
C GLY A 155 -17.92 12.97 4.47
N GLY A 156 -17.51 11.76 4.85
CA GLY A 156 -18.18 10.95 5.85
C GLY A 156 -17.89 11.39 7.29
N THR A 157 -18.59 10.78 8.23
CA THR A 157 -18.42 11.00 9.68
C THR A 157 -17.98 9.71 10.37
N VAL A 158 -17.38 9.80 11.55
CA VAL A 158 -16.82 8.65 12.26
C VAL A 158 -17.39 8.57 13.67
N CYS A 159 -17.89 7.38 14.02
CA CYS A 159 -18.22 7.00 15.39
C CYS A 159 -17.19 5.96 15.84
N ASP A 160 -16.43 6.24 16.89
CA ASP A 160 -15.37 5.36 17.35
C ASP A 160 -15.60 4.78 18.74
N THR A 161 -15.01 3.61 18.95
CA THR A 161 -14.93 2.95 20.26
C THR A 161 -13.56 2.31 20.37
N THR A 162 -12.90 2.49 21.51
CA THR A 162 -11.55 1.98 21.75
C THR A 162 -11.47 1.16 23.02
N GLY A 163 -10.82 -0.01 22.93
CA GLY A 163 -10.54 -0.90 24.04
C GLY A 163 -11.66 -1.91 24.31
N PHE A 164 -11.28 -3.18 24.51
CA PHE A 164 -12.21 -4.26 24.82
C PHE A 164 -13.05 -3.99 26.07
N THR A 165 -12.43 -3.44 27.12
CA THR A 165 -13.10 -3.12 28.40
C THR A 165 -14.21 -2.08 28.28
N PHE A 166 -14.20 -1.28 27.21
CA PHE A 166 -15.18 -0.22 26.98
C PHE A 166 -16.27 -0.64 25.97
N SER A 167 -16.27 -1.89 25.52
CA SER A 167 -17.31 -2.44 24.63
C SER A 167 -18.33 -3.28 25.39
N SER A 168 -19.50 -3.49 24.78
CA SER A 168 -20.52 -4.44 25.25
C SER A 168 -20.00 -5.88 25.28
N MET A 169 -18.97 -6.21 24.50
CA MET A 169 -18.32 -7.54 24.55
C MET A 169 -17.68 -7.83 25.90
N ALA A 170 -17.19 -6.80 26.62
CA ALA A 170 -16.73 -6.98 28.02
C ALA A 170 -17.86 -7.38 28.98
N LYS A 171 -19.12 -7.15 28.59
CA LYS A 171 -20.31 -7.58 29.33
C LYS A 171 -20.84 -8.94 28.84
N GLY A 172 -20.11 -9.62 27.96
CA GLY A 172 -20.45 -10.93 27.42
C GLY A 172 -21.30 -10.92 26.14
N GLU A 173 -21.48 -9.78 25.47
CA GLU A 173 -22.13 -9.74 24.16
C GLU A 173 -21.30 -10.50 23.10
N SER A 174 -21.97 -11.28 22.25
CA SER A 174 -21.30 -12.04 21.19
C SER A 174 -20.79 -11.11 20.08
N ILE A 175 -19.73 -11.53 19.35
CA ILE A 175 -19.23 -10.81 18.17
C ILE A 175 -20.35 -10.60 17.14
N TYR A 176 -21.17 -11.63 16.94
CA TYR A 176 -22.30 -11.58 16.02
C TYR A 176 -23.30 -10.48 16.40
N ASP A 177 -23.73 -10.44 17.66
CA ASP A 177 -24.69 -9.45 18.14
C ASP A 177 -24.11 -8.03 18.10
N THR A 178 -22.88 -7.85 18.56
CA THR A 178 -22.17 -6.55 18.46
C THR A 178 -22.12 -6.10 17.00
N SER A 179 -21.76 -6.99 16.06
CA SER A 179 -21.73 -6.67 14.64
C SER A 179 -23.11 -6.28 14.09
N ARG A 180 -24.17 -7.03 14.42
CA ARG A 180 -25.54 -6.73 13.99
C ARG A 180 -26.04 -5.39 14.50
N VAL A 181 -25.80 -5.10 15.78
CA VAL A 181 -26.19 -3.85 16.42
C VAL A 181 -25.45 -2.68 15.78
N MET A 182 -24.13 -2.77 15.72
CA MET A 182 -23.30 -1.70 15.14
C MET A 182 -23.63 -1.46 13.67
N ALA A 183 -23.87 -2.52 12.89
CA ALA A 183 -24.25 -2.39 11.49
C ALA A 183 -25.62 -1.73 11.26
N GLY A 184 -26.49 -1.67 12.28
CA GLY A 184 -27.72 -0.88 12.22
C GLY A 184 -27.50 0.62 12.40
N TYR A 185 -26.32 1.04 12.87
CA TYR A 185 -26.00 2.44 13.20
C TYR A 185 -25.08 3.12 12.18
N VAL A 186 -24.35 2.34 11.38
CA VAL A 186 -23.27 2.83 10.53
C VAL A 186 -23.33 2.22 9.12
N ASP A 187 -22.65 2.84 8.17
CA ASP A 187 -22.62 2.44 6.76
C ASP A 187 -21.38 1.61 6.40
N ALA A 188 -20.34 1.63 7.24
CA ALA A 188 -19.16 0.79 7.11
C ALA A 188 -18.52 0.54 8.48
N LEU A 189 -17.79 -0.57 8.61
CA LEU A 189 -17.04 -0.93 9.82
C LEU A 189 -15.56 -1.10 9.51
N VAL A 190 -14.71 -0.54 10.38
CA VAL A 190 -13.30 -0.90 10.47
C VAL A 190 -13.10 -1.58 11.80
N VAL A 191 -12.67 -2.84 11.77
CA VAL A 191 -12.56 -3.67 12.95
C VAL A 191 -11.11 -4.09 13.15
N ARG A 192 -10.63 -3.95 14.39
CA ARG A 192 -9.35 -4.49 14.83
C ARG A 192 -9.55 -5.28 16.12
N HIS A 193 -9.18 -6.55 16.10
CA HIS A 193 -9.44 -7.50 17.20
C HIS A 193 -8.16 -8.28 17.56
N PRO A 194 -7.92 -8.61 18.84
CA PRO A 194 -6.72 -9.38 19.24
C PRO A 194 -6.76 -10.86 18.84
N GLU A 195 -7.96 -11.39 18.58
CA GLU A 195 -8.16 -12.78 18.14
C GLU A 195 -8.18 -12.89 16.62
N GLN A 196 -7.44 -13.86 16.08
CA GLN A 196 -7.42 -14.17 14.66
C GLN A 196 -8.78 -14.72 14.21
N GLY A 197 -9.28 -14.27 13.06
CA GLY A 197 -10.57 -14.70 12.51
C GLY A 197 -11.79 -13.96 13.06
N ALA A 198 -11.66 -13.23 14.17
CA ALA A 198 -12.78 -12.47 14.76
C ALA A 198 -13.37 -11.43 13.78
N VAL A 199 -12.53 -10.79 12.96
CA VAL A 199 -13.03 -9.81 11.97
C VAL A 199 -13.85 -10.49 10.87
N ALA A 200 -13.51 -11.73 10.50
CA ALA A 200 -14.31 -12.50 9.56
C ALA A 200 -15.66 -12.90 10.17
N GLU A 201 -15.70 -13.21 11.47
CA GLU A 201 -16.95 -13.44 12.20
C GLU A 201 -17.83 -12.16 12.24
N PHE A 202 -17.23 -11.00 12.52
CA PHE A 202 -17.91 -9.69 12.40
C PHE A 202 -18.53 -9.53 11.01
N ALA A 203 -17.77 -9.83 9.95
CA ALA A 203 -18.22 -9.67 8.57
C ALA A 203 -19.39 -10.59 8.21
N ARG A 204 -19.39 -11.85 8.65
CA ARG A 204 -20.50 -12.79 8.37
C ARG A 204 -21.84 -12.34 8.95
N ALA A 205 -21.82 -11.53 10.00
CA ALA A 205 -23.04 -11.03 10.63
C ALA A 205 -23.68 -9.85 9.85
N THR A 206 -22.99 -9.20 8.91
CA THR A 206 -23.48 -7.97 8.29
C THR A 206 -23.34 -7.93 6.77
N ASN A 207 -24.07 -7.02 6.13
CA ASN A 207 -23.99 -6.76 4.69
C ASN A 207 -23.30 -5.42 4.37
N ILE A 208 -23.08 -4.56 5.36
CA ILE A 208 -22.29 -3.34 5.16
C ILE A 208 -20.80 -3.71 5.05
N PRO A 209 -19.98 -2.90 4.36
CA PRO A 209 -18.54 -3.15 4.29
C PRO A 209 -17.88 -3.31 5.65
N VAL A 210 -17.02 -4.31 5.77
CA VAL A 210 -16.19 -4.55 6.96
C VAL A 210 -14.74 -4.63 6.52
N ILE A 211 -13.89 -3.82 7.14
CA ILE A 211 -12.45 -3.75 6.84
C ILE A 211 -11.66 -4.28 8.03
N ASN A 212 -10.82 -5.29 7.78
CA ASN A 212 -9.84 -5.82 8.72
C ASN A 212 -8.65 -4.86 8.87
N ALA A 213 -8.60 -4.20 10.03
CA ALA A 213 -7.50 -3.35 10.47
C ALA A 213 -6.48 -4.09 11.37
N GLY A 214 -6.56 -5.42 11.43
CA GLY A 214 -5.70 -6.32 12.18
C GLY A 214 -6.50 -7.31 13.02
N ASP A 215 -6.28 -8.61 12.83
CA ASP A 215 -6.88 -9.67 13.65
C ASP A 215 -5.79 -10.55 14.30
N GLY A 216 -5.31 -10.12 15.48
CA GLY A 216 -4.28 -10.86 16.23
C GLY A 216 -3.01 -11.12 15.41
N PRO A 217 -2.49 -12.37 15.36
CA PRO A 217 -1.37 -12.77 14.51
C PRO A 217 -1.76 -13.03 13.04
N GLY A 218 -3.02 -12.78 12.64
CA GLY A 218 -3.55 -13.00 11.31
C GLY A 218 -3.03 -12.01 10.27
N GLU A 219 -3.91 -11.18 9.71
CA GLU A 219 -3.57 -10.31 8.58
C GLU A 219 -3.79 -8.82 8.89
N HIS A 220 -3.17 -7.96 8.07
CA HIS A 220 -3.51 -6.54 8.03
C HIS A 220 -3.54 -6.06 6.56
N PRO A 221 -4.63 -6.34 5.83
CA PRO A 221 -4.68 -6.17 4.38
C PRO A 221 -4.44 -4.72 3.94
N SER A 222 -5.08 -3.73 4.59
CA SER A 222 -4.87 -2.33 4.21
C SER A 222 -3.42 -1.86 4.36
N GLN A 223 -2.66 -2.43 5.33
CA GLN A 223 -1.26 -2.09 5.52
C GLN A 223 -0.40 -2.69 4.42
N ALA A 224 -0.61 -3.95 4.05
CA ALA A 224 0.14 -4.55 2.94
C ALA A 224 -0.15 -3.85 1.61
N ILE A 225 -1.40 -3.47 1.36
CA ILE A 225 -1.79 -2.75 0.15
C ILE A 225 -1.10 -1.37 0.08
N LEU A 226 -1.07 -0.60 1.18
CA LEU A 226 -0.39 0.70 1.18
C LEU A 226 1.14 0.57 1.10
N ASP A 227 1.70 -0.53 1.62
CA ASP A 227 3.13 -0.83 1.52
C ASP A 227 3.49 -1.11 0.05
N LEU A 228 2.73 -1.97 -0.63
CA LEU A 228 2.93 -2.25 -2.06
C LEU A 228 2.72 -0.99 -2.91
N TYR A 229 1.69 -0.19 -2.63
CA TYR A 229 1.47 1.09 -3.31
C TYR A 229 2.66 2.03 -3.14
N THR A 230 3.26 2.08 -1.95
CA THR A 230 4.47 2.88 -1.70
C THR A 230 5.66 2.39 -2.52
N ILE A 231 5.89 1.07 -2.57
CA ILE A 231 6.95 0.48 -3.41
C ILE A 231 6.74 0.88 -4.86
N GLN A 232 5.52 0.74 -5.39
CA GLN A 232 5.23 1.13 -6.77
C GLN A 232 5.51 2.60 -7.04
N ARG A 233 5.02 3.51 -6.18
CA ARG A 233 5.21 4.95 -6.39
C ARG A 233 6.66 5.38 -6.30
N GLU A 234 7.41 4.85 -5.33
CA GLU A 234 8.84 5.12 -5.22
C GLU A 234 9.61 4.56 -6.43
N PHE A 235 9.25 3.36 -6.90
CA PHE A 235 9.86 2.80 -8.11
C PHE A 235 9.50 3.58 -9.37
N SER A 236 8.26 4.04 -9.54
CA SER A 236 7.91 4.94 -10.64
C SER A 236 8.74 6.22 -10.61
N ARG A 237 8.93 6.82 -9.42
CA ARG A 237 9.81 8.00 -9.23
C ARG A 237 11.27 7.72 -9.59
N LEU A 238 11.73 6.49 -9.40
CA LEU A 238 13.10 6.04 -9.66
C LEU A 238 13.30 5.38 -11.04
N GLY A 239 12.25 5.22 -11.85
CA GLY A 239 12.31 4.49 -13.13
C GLY A 239 12.53 2.98 -12.98
N LYS A 240 11.99 2.37 -11.93
CA LYS A 240 12.12 0.93 -11.63
C LYS A 240 10.77 0.22 -11.80
N LEU A 241 10.82 -1.09 -12.01
CA LEU A 241 9.66 -1.97 -11.99
C LEU A 241 9.68 -2.79 -10.70
N VAL A 242 8.52 -3.29 -10.27
CA VAL A 242 8.43 -4.22 -9.13
C VAL A 242 8.90 -5.62 -9.53
N ASP A 243 8.63 -6.04 -10.77
CA ASP A 243 9.12 -7.31 -11.30
C ASP A 243 10.66 -7.35 -11.31
N GLY A 244 11.23 -8.48 -10.90
CA GLY A 244 12.69 -8.68 -10.84
C GLY A 244 13.39 -8.03 -9.64
N THR A 245 12.66 -7.44 -8.69
CA THR A 245 13.27 -6.67 -7.60
C THR A 245 13.80 -7.54 -6.47
N HIS A 246 14.82 -7.03 -5.80
CA HIS A 246 15.35 -7.61 -4.58
C HIS A 246 14.75 -6.92 -3.35
N VAL A 247 13.97 -7.68 -2.56
CA VAL A 247 13.31 -7.22 -1.34
C VAL A 247 13.94 -7.88 -0.12
N ALA A 248 14.49 -7.08 0.79
CA ALA A 248 14.96 -7.53 2.09
C ALA A 248 13.88 -7.30 3.16
N LEU A 249 13.43 -8.35 3.83
CA LEU A 249 12.48 -8.30 4.93
C LEU A 249 13.25 -8.57 6.24
N VAL A 250 13.22 -7.63 7.17
CA VAL A 250 14.12 -7.64 8.35
C VAL A 250 13.33 -7.55 9.65
N GLY A 251 13.66 -8.39 10.64
CA GLY A 251 13.15 -8.29 12.02
C GLY A 251 12.32 -9.50 12.46
N ASP A 252 11.13 -9.25 13.02
CA ASP A 252 10.21 -10.30 13.47
C ASP A 252 9.37 -10.81 12.29
N LEU A 253 9.91 -11.81 11.57
CA LEU A 253 9.25 -12.42 10.42
C LEU A 253 8.27 -13.53 10.83
N LYS A 254 8.36 -14.04 12.06
CA LYS A 254 7.47 -15.09 12.57
C LYS A 254 6.10 -14.57 12.96
N TYR A 255 6.05 -13.41 13.62
CA TYR A 255 4.83 -12.84 14.17
C TYR A 255 4.39 -11.54 13.49
N GLY A 256 5.21 -11.01 12.59
CA GLY A 256 4.94 -9.79 11.82
C GLY A 256 3.82 -9.96 10.80
N ARG A 257 2.55 -9.80 11.21
CA ARG A 257 1.38 -9.87 10.32
C ARG A 257 1.45 -8.96 9.09
N THR A 258 2.10 -7.79 9.21
CA THR A 258 2.27 -6.85 8.09
C THR A 258 3.21 -7.43 7.04
N VAL A 259 4.32 -8.06 7.47
CA VAL A 259 5.26 -8.76 6.60
C VAL A 259 4.62 -9.97 5.93
N HIS A 260 3.83 -10.75 6.67
CA HIS A 260 3.09 -11.89 6.10
C HIS A 260 2.11 -11.45 5.01
N SER A 261 1.41 -10.35 5.25
CA SER A 261 0.46 -9.79 4.28
C SER A 261 1.20 -9.21 3.07
N LEU A 262 2.32 -8.49 3.29
CA LEU A 262 3.11 -7.88 2.23
C LEU A 262 3.78 -8.93 1.33
N ILE A 263 4.40 -9.97 1.88
CA ILE A 263 5.09 -11.00 1.08
C ILE A 263 4.11 -11.76 0.19
N ARG A 264 2.87 -11.98 0.63
CA ARG A 264 1.79 -12.56 -0.19
C ARG A 264 1.42 -11.68 -1.38
N LEU A 265 1.33 -10.37 -1.19
CA LEU A 265 1.07 -9.42 -2.29
C LEU A 265 2.26 -9.32 -3.25
N LEU A 266 3.49 -9.26 -2.74
CA LEU A 266 4.70 -9.26 -3.55
C LEU A 266 4.86 -10.55 -4.35
N ALA A 267 4.39 -11.68 -3.83
CA ALA A 267 4.39 -12.96 -4.55
C ALA A 267 3.46 -12.99 -5.78
N LEU A 268 2.63 -11.97 -6.01
CA LEU A 268 1.84 -11.82 -7.24
C LEU A 268 2.67 -11.29 -8.42
N TYR A 269 3.87 -10.76 -8.14
CA TYR A 269 4.82 -10.27 -9.14
C TYR A 269 5.73 -11.39 -9.64
N LYS A 270 6.68 -11.09 -10.52
CA LYS A 270 7.52 -12.09 -11.20
C LYS A 270 8.99 -11.87 -10.92
N GLY A 271 9.71 -12.95 -10.68
CA GLY A 271 11.17 -12.95 -10.62
C GLY A 271 11.78 -12.18 -9.45
N LEU A 272 11.01 -11.93 -8.38
CA LEU A 272 11.55 -11.30 -7.16
C LEU A 272 12.59 -12.19 -6.47
N LYS A 273 13.56 -11.53 -5.84
CA LYS A 273 14.45 -12.12 -4.83
C LYS A 273 14.03 -11.61 -3.45
N PHE A 274 13.85 -12.52 -2.49
CA PHE A 274 13.56 -12.21 -1.10
C PHE A 274 14.76 -12.57 -0.21
N SER A 275 15.32 -11.58 0.47
CA SER A 275 16.27 -11.80 1.57
C SER A 275 15.53 -11.68 2.89
N LEU A 276 15.41 -12.79 3.61
CA LEU A 276 14.66 -12.89 4.86
C LEU A 276 15.66 -12.85 6.02
N VAL A 277 15.77 -11.71 6.67
CA VAL A 277 16.73 -11.45 7.75
C VAL A 277 16.02 -11.49 9.09
N ALA A 278 16.24 -12.56 9.85
CA ALA A 278 15.63 -12.72 11.17
C ALA A 278 16.57 -13.48 12.12
N PRO A 279 16.47 -13.25 13.44
CA PRO A 279 16.97 -14.19 14.43
C PRO A 279 16.32 -15.59 14.26
N PRO A 280 17.01 -16.69 14.62
CA PRO A 280 16.49 -18.06 14.40
C PRO A 280 15.10 -18.31 15.00
N SER A 281 14.79 -17.70 16.14
CA SER A 281 13.48 -17.85 16.81
C SER A 281 12.33 -17.10 16.13
N LEU A 282 12.63 -16.21 15.17
CA LEU A 282 11.72 -15.29 14.50
C LEU A 282 11.70 -15.46 12.97
N GLU A 283 12.15 -16.60 12.46
CA GLU A 283 12.14 -16.92 11.03
C GLU A 283 10.73 -16.93 10.43
N MET A 284 10.67 -16.68 9.12
CA MET A 284 9.43 -16.67 8.35
C MET A 284 8.75 -18.05 8.39
N PRO A 285 7.43 -18.14 8.62
CA PRO A 285 6.71 -19.40 8.59
C PRO A 285 6.86 -20.17 7.27
N ALA A 286 7.07 -21.48 7.35
CA ALA A 286 7.33 -22.35 6.19
C ALA A 286 6.27 -22.25 5.09
N TYR A 287 4.99 -22.12 5.44
CA TYR A 287 3.91 -22.02 4.46
C TYR A 287 4.01 -20.75 3.57
N LEU A 288 4.62 -19.66 4.06
CA LEU A 288 4.88 -18.45 3.26
C LEU A 288 6.08 -18.66 2.34
N LEU A 289 7.11 -19.36 2.81
CA LEU A 289 8.26 -19.75 1.98
C LEU A 289 7.81 -20.62 0.81
N GLU A 290 6.96 -21.62 1.08
CA GLU A 290 6.37 -22.47 0.05
C GLU A 290 5.52 -21.68 -0.95
N LEU A 291 4.70 -20.74 -0.49
CA LEU A 291 3.90 -19.87 -1.37
C LEU A 291 4.80 -19.09 -2.33
N VAL A 292 5.84 -18.45 -1.81
CA VAL A 292 6.77 -17.63 -2.58
C VAL A 292 7.59 -18.51 -3.55
N ALA A 293 8.06 -19.67 -3.11
CA ALA A 293 8.81 -20.60 -3.94
C ALA A 293 7.96 -21.17 -5.10
N ARG A 294 6.68 -21.49 -4.84
CA ARG A 294 5.74 -21.98 -5.87
C ARG A 294 5.52 -20.98 -7.01
N ASN A 295 5.68 -19.68 -6.73
CA ASN A 295 5.54 -18.62 -7.73
C ASN A 295 6.86 -18.31 -8.47
N GLY A 296 7.91 -19.10 -8.26
CA GLY A 296 9.18 -19.01 -9.00
C GLY A 296 10.12 -17.91 -8.51
N HIS A 297 9.95 -17.44 -7.27
CA HIS A 297 10.82 -16.45 -6.64
C HIS A 297 12.07 -17.08 -6.02
N VAL A 298 13.12 -16.28 -5.88
CA VAL A 298 14.33 -16.67 -5.16
C VAL A 298 14.16 -16.28 -3.68
N ILE A 299 14.48 -17.20 -2.78
CA ILE A 299 14.40 -16.96 -1.33
C ILE A 299 15.77 -17.27 -0.70
N GLU A 300 16.30 -16.31 0.04
CA GLU A 300 17.51 -16.46 0.85
C GLU A 300 17.16 -16.12 2.30
N GLN A 301 17.44 -17.06 3.21
CA GLN A 301 17.27 -16.84 4.66
C GLN A 301 18.63 -16.60 5.29
N THR A 302 18.75 -15.60 6.15
CA THR A 302 20.00 -15.27 6.81
C THR A 302 19.77 -14.62 8.17
N THR A 303 20.73 -14.77 9.08
CA THR A 303 20.78 -14.04 10.35
C THR A 303 21.64 -12.79 10.25
N SER A 304 22.38 -12.62 9.15
CA SER A 304 23.29 -11.52 8.88
C SER A 304 22.58 -10.38 8.17
N LEU A 305 22.50 -9.22 8.84
CA LEU A 305 21.95 -8.01 8.26
C LEU A 305 22.78 -7.56 7.05
N GLN A 306 24.10 -7.73 7.13
CA GLN A 306 25.02 -7.35 6.07
C GLN A 306 24.74 -8.10 4.76
N ASP A 307 24.54 -9.41 4.86
CA ASP A 307 24.30 -10.25 3.68
C ASP A 307 22.91 -9.99 3.09
N GLY A 308 21.90 -9.83 3.95
CA GLY A 308 20.53 -9.62 3.49
C GLY A 308 20.27 -8.25 2.87
N LEU A 309 20.96 -7.19 3.32
CA LEU A 309 20.78 -5.84 2.77
C LEU A 309 21.53 -5.62 1.45
N ARG A 310 22.59 -6.41 1.18
CA ARG A 310 23.49 -6.17 0.05
C ARG A 310 22.72 -6.19 -1.28
N GLY A 311 22.70 -5.05 -1.96
CA GLY A 311 22.05 -4.89 -3.26
C GLY A 311 20.52 -4.97 -3.24
N ALA A 312 19.88 -4.85 -2.08
CA ALA A 312 18.42 -4.77 -1.96
C ALA A 312 17.89 -3.50 -2.62
N ASP A 313 16.79 -3.62 -3.37
CA ASP A 313 16.05 -2.48 -3.93
C ASP A 313 15.03 -1.93 -2.93
N VAL A 314 14.48 -2.80 -2.07
CA VAL A 314 13.61 -2.44 -0.95
C VAL A 314 14.11 -3.12 0.31
N VAL A 315 14.23 -2.36 1.40
CA VAL A 315 14.47 -2.87 2.75
C VAL A 315 13.24 -2.56 3.58
N TYR A 316 12.52 -3.59 4.01
CA TYR A 316 11.34 -3.48 4.85
C TYR A 316 11.66 -3.98 6.25
N ALA A 317 11.85 -3.04 7.17
CA ALA A 317 12.20 -3.31 8.56
C ALA A 317 10.95 -3.46 9.43
N THR A 318 11.01 -4.37 10.39
CA THR A 318 9.96 -4.57 11.40
C THR A 318 10.51 -4.49 12.81
N ARG A 319 9.68 -3.94 13.70
CA ARG A 319 9.95 -3.94 15.13
C ARG A 319 9.81 -5.36 15.70
N ILE A 320 10.75 -5.75 16.55
CA ILE A 320 10.60 -6.93 17.39
C ILE A 320 9.64 -6.64 18.54
N GLN A 321 8.56 -7.42 18.63
CA GLN A 321 7.54 -7.25 19.66
C GLN A 321 8.00 -7.82 21.00
N LYS A 322 8.92 -7.12 21.69
CA LYS A 322 9.46 -7.54 23.00
C LYS A 322 8.39 -7.88 24.03
N GLU A 323 7.22 -7.26 23.93
CA GLU A 323 6.07 -7.58 24.78
C GLU A 323 5.60 -9.05 24.69
N ARG A 324 5.99 -9.79 23.64
CA ARG A 324 5.70 -11.22 23.46
C ARG A 324 6.75 -12.15 24.11
N PHE A 325 7.88 -11.59 24.53
CA PHE A 325 9.04 -12.32 25.05
C PHE A 325 9.34 -11.80 26.46
N VAL A 326 8.52 -12.21 27.43
CA VAL A 326 8.65 -11.75 28.82
C VAL A 326 9.89 -12.37 29.45
N GLY A 327 10.95 -11.58 29.62
CA GLY A 327 12.14 -11.95 30.40
C GLY A 327 13.25 -12.70 29.65
N GLU A 328 13.09 -12.96 28.35
CA GLU A 328 14.09 -13.67 27.54
C GLU A 328 14.80 -12.74 26.56
N ALA A 329 16.14 -12.80 26.54
CA ALA A 329 16.93 -12.20 25.48
C ALA A 329 16.75 -13.01 24.20
N ILE A 330 16.44 -12.34 23.09
CA ILE A 330 16.32 -13.00 21.80
C ILE A 330 17.73 -13.24 21.27
N GLU A 331 18.12 -14.51 21.20
CA GLU A 331 19.43 -14.91 20.68
C GLU A 331 19.65 -14.36 19.27
N GLY A 332 20.81 -13.75 19.03
CA GLY A 332 21.14 -13.13 17.75
C GLY A 332 20.52 -11.74 17.52
N TYR A 333 19.72 -11.22 18.45
CA TYR A 333 19.17 -9.86 18.37
C TYR A 333 19.99 -8.87 19.18
N THR A 334 21.07 -8.38 18.57
CA THR A 334 22.05 -7.48 19.17
C THR A 334 21.98 -6.08 18.51
N PRO A 335 22.70 -5.06 19.01
CA PRO A 335 22.74 -3.73 18.38
C PRO A 335 23.16 -3.76 16.89
N GLU A 336 23.91 -4.77 16.48
CA GLU A 336 24.32 -5.00 15.09
C GLU A 336 23.13 -5.28 14.15
N PHE A 337 21.97 -5.66 14.70
CA PHE A 337 20.74 -5.88 13.95
C PHE A 337 20.00 -4.57 13.60
N GLN A 338 20.46 -3.42 14.12
CA GLN A 338 19.85 -2.13 13.82
C GLN A 338 20.27 -1.64 12.42
N ILE A 339 19.26 -1.30 11.60
CA ILE A 339 19.50 -0.64 10.32
C ILE A 339 19.85 0.84 10.58
N ARG A 340 21.13 1.17 10.41
CA ARG A 340 21.73 2.50 10.64
C ARG A 340 22.33 3.09 9.37
N LYS A 341 22.49 4.41 9.32
CA LYS A 341 22.96 5.11 8.13
C LYS A 341 24.27 4.55 7.56
N SER A 342 25.26 4.31 8.43
CA SER A 342 26.57 3.78 7.99
C SER A 342 26.45 2.44 7.26
N LEU A 343 25.55 1.56 7.71
CA LEU A 343 25.34 0.24 7.11
C LEU A 343 24.63 0.36 5.75
N VAL A 344 23.63 1.24 5.67
CA VAL A 344 22.91 1.50 4.44
C VAL A 344 23.83 2.17 3.41
N ASP A 345 24.69 3.10 3.81
CA ASP A 345 25.69 3.74 2.93
C ASP A 345 26.72 2.73 2.39
N GLU A 346 27.08 1.73 3.17
CA GLU A 346 28.04 0.69 2.79
C GLU A 346 27.44 -0.37 1.84
N LEU A 347 26.20 -0.80 2.08
CA LEU A 347 25.65 -2.03 1.49
C LEU A 347 24.52 -1.81 0.47
N CYS A 348 23.78 -0.72 0.63
CA CYS A 348 22.60 -0.45 -0.19
C CYS A 348 22.95 0.48 -1.36
N LYS A 349 22.16 0.38 -2.43
CA LYS A 349 22.29 1.26 -3.58
C LYS A 349 21.78 2.67 -3.21
N PRO A 350 22.20 3.73 -3.94
CA PRO A 350 21.65 5.07 -3.76
C PRO A 350 20.12 5.15 -3.97
N ASP A 351 19.56 4.23 -4.76
CA ASP A 351 18.14 4.12 -5.13
C ASP A 351 17.40 3.00 -4.37
N THR A 352 17.98 2.45 -3.30
CA THR A 352 17.29 1.55 -2.38
C THR A 352 16.21 2.31 -1.61
N ILE A 353 15.05 1.70 -1.36
CA ILE A 353 13.97 2.28 -0.55
C ILE A 353 13.98 1.63 0.83
N LEU A 354 13.97 2.43 1.90
CA LEU A 354 13.86 1.97 3.28
C LEU A 354 12.45 2.20 3.81
N MET A 355 11.78 1.13 4.22
CA MET A 355 10.38 1.11 4.67
C MET A 355 10.25 0.49 6.05
N HIS A 356 9.21 0.90 6.78
CA HIS A 356 8.87 0.36 8.10
C HIS A 356 7.40 0.68 8.40
N PRO A 357 6.56 -0.29 8.82
CA PRO A 357 5.12 -0.06 9.04
C PRO A 357 4.79 0.85 10.24
N LEU A 358 5.81 1.32 10.95
CA LEU A 358 5.78 2.00 12.24
C LEU A 358 5.01 1.24 13.37
N PRO A 359 5.36 1.46 14.65
CA PRO A 359 6.30 2.45 15.16
C PRO A 359 7.72 1.93 15.03
N ARG A 360 8.64 2.84 14.68
CA ARG A 360 10.06 2.65 14.96
C ARG A 360 10.26 2.75 16.46
N ASP A 361 10.89 1.76 17.06
CA ASP A 361 11.08 1.69 18.50
C ASP A 361 12.37 2.41 18.90
N GLY A 362 12.22 3.64 19.42
CA GLY A 362 13.36 4.45 19.85
C GLY A 362 13.96 4.04 21.20
N ARG A 363 13.43 2.99 21.85
CA ARG A 363 13.93 2.57 23.18
C ARG A 363 15.29 1.87 23.03
N PRO A 364 16.19 2.02 24.02
CA PRO A 364 17.48 1.32 24.02
C PRO A 364 17.31 -0.20 23.80
N GLY A 365 18.12 -0.74 22.89
CA GLY A 365 18.14 -2.16 22.55
C GLY A 365 16.94 -2.63 21.70
N ALA A 366 16.11 -1.73 21.16
CA ALA A 366 15.02 -2.11 20.27
C ALA A 366 15.42 -2.23 18.80
N ASN A 367 16.68 -1.91 18.46
CA ASN A 367 17.48 -2.34 17.31
C ASN A 367 16.73 -2.62 15.99
N ASP A 368 15.72 -1.83 15.63
CA ASP A 368 14.96 -1.98 14.38
C ASP A 368 15.54 -1.07 13.29
N LEU A 369 15.19 0.21 13.30
CA LEU A 369 15.61 1.23 12.37
C LEU A 369 16.14 2.42 13.18
N SER A 370 17.28 2.98 12.78
CA SER A 370 17.89 4.10 13.49
C SER A 370 17.28 5.45 13.09
N THR A 371 17.39 6.44 13.98
CA THR A 371 16.97 7.83 13.75
C THR A 371 17.98 8.66 12.96
N ASP A 372 19.22 8.19 12.83
CA ASP A 372 20.26 8.82 11.98
C ASP A 372 19.90 8.82 10.48
N LEU A 373 18.92 7.99 10.10
CA LEU A 373 18.35 7.91 8.76
C LEU A 373 17.28 8.99 8.47
N ASN A 374 16.86 9.81 9.44
CA ASN A 374 15.73 10.73 9.26
C ASN A 374 15.88 11.68 8.07
N HIS A 375 17.12 12.08 7.74
CA HIS A 375 17.42 12.94 6.60
C HIS A 375 17.92 12.17 5.37
N ASP A 376 17.88 10.84 5.40
CA ASP A 376 18.32 10.02 4.28
C ASP A 376 17.21 9.97 3.21
N PRO A 377 17.49 10.33 1.94
CA PRO A 377 16.47 10.38 0.89
C PRO A 377 15.85 9.00 0.58
N ARG A 378 16.57 7.92 0.90
CA ARG A 378 16.10 6.54 0.75
C ARG A 378 15.03 6.18 1.78
N LEU A 379 14.96 6.90 2.90
CA LEU A 379 13.97 6.67 3.94
C LEU A 379 12.58 7.10 3.46
N ALA A 380 11.68 6.13 3.32
CA ALA A 380 10.32 6.33 2.81
C ALA A 380 9.24 6.18 3.89
N ILE A 381 9.58 6.03 5.17
CA ILE A 381 8.61 5.70 6.24
C ILE A 381 7.45 6.72 6.37
N PHE A 382 7.71 8.01 6.14
CA PHE A 382 6.65 9.03 6.20
C PHE A 382 5.84 9.11 4.90
N ARG A 383 6.50 8.95 3.74
CA ARG A 383 5.82 8.80 2.45
C ARG A 383 4.90 7.57 2.45
N GLN A 384 5.36 6.48 3.07
CA GLN A 384 4.59 5.26 3.33
C GLN A 384 3.36 5.55 4.20
N THR A 385 3.50 6.27 5.32
CA THR A 385 2.34 6.61 6.16
C THR A 385 1.34 7.50 5.44
N ASP A 386 1.83 8.45 4.65
CA ASP A 386 1.00 9.41 3.91
C ASP A 386 0.24 8.72 2.77
N ASN A 387 0.90 7.79 2.06
CA ASN A 387 0.28 6.89 1.08
C ASN A 387 -0.84 6.02 1.68
N GLY A 388 -0.84 5.83 3.00
CA GLY A 388 -1.91 5.15 3.72
C GLY A 388 -3.26 5.89 3.72
N ILE A 389 -3.30 7.19 3.48
CA ILE A 389 -4.55 7.96 3.35
C ILE A 389 -5.26 7.69 2.02
N PRO A 390 -4.64 7.95 0.84
CA PRO A 390 -5.29 7.74 -0.46
C PRO A 390 -5.67 6.28 -0.69
N VAL A 391 -4.86 5.32 -0.24
CA VAL A 391 -5.20 3.88 -0.34
C VAL A 391 -6.44 3.54 0.48
N ARG A 392 -6.55 4.03 1.72
CA ARG A 392 -7.74 3.81 2.55
C ARG A 392 -8.97 4.51 1.99
N MET A 393 -8.81 5.70 1.41
CA MET A 393 -9.89 6.40 0.70
C MET A 393 -10.38 5.57 -0.50
N ALA A 394 -9.46 5.01 -1.30
CA ALA A 394 -9.80 4.15 -2.43
C ALA A 394 -10.55 2.89 -1.97
N LEU A 395 -10.10 2.25 -0.88
CA LEU A 395 -10.79 1.10 -0.30
C LEU A 395 -12.23 1.44 0.10
N PHE A 396 -12.46 2.56 0.80
CA PHE A 396 -13.83 2.98 1.13
C PHE A 396 -14.65 3.27 -0.12
N ALA A 397 -14.09 4.01 -1.08
CA ALA A 397 -14.79 4.36 -2.30
C ALA A 397 -15.23 3.12 -3.09
N VAL A 398 -14.33 2.14 -3.25
CA VAL A 398 -14.61 0.87 -3.95
C VAL A 398 -15.61 0.02 -3.20
N LEU A 399 -15.41 -0.23 -1.90
CA LEU A 399 -16.30 -1.11 -1.13
C LEU A 399 -17.71 -0.54 -0.96
N MET A 400 -17.86 0.79 -1.01
CA MET A 400 -19.15 1.48 -0.99
C MET A 400 -19.71 1.79 -2.40
N GLY A 401 -18.98 1.44 -3.47
CA GLY A 401 -19.44 1.59 -4.86
C GLY A 401 -19.55 3.04 -5.34
N VAL A 402 -18.71 3.94 -4.83
CA VAL A 402 -18.72 5.38 -5.15
C VAL A 402 -17.44 5.87 -5.84
N GLU A 403 -16.50 4.99 -6.17
CA GLU A 403 -15.21 5.33 -6.79
C GLU A 403 -15.36 6.15 -8.08
N ASN A 404 -16.38 5.86 -8.89
CA ASN A 404 -16.67 6.57 -10.14
C ASN A 404 -17.29 7.97 -9.94
N GLN A 405 -17.65 8.32 -8.71
CA GLN A 405 -18.28 9.61 -8.36
C GLN A 405 -17.28 10.60 -7.74
N VAL A 406 -16.11 10.11 -7.29
CA VAL A 406 -15.15 10.94 -6.55
C VAL A 406 -14.69 12.13 -7.36
N ALA A 407 -14.25 11.92 -8.61
CA ALA A 407 -13.77 12.99 -9.49
C ALA A 407 -14.83 14.11 -9.68
N ARG A 408 -16.11 13.73 -9.83
CA ARG A 408 -17.22 14.68 -10.00
C ARG A 408 -17.52 15.48 -8.73
N SER A 409 -17.21 14.91 -7.57
CA SER A 409 -17.41 15.56 -6.26
C SER A 409 -16.26 16.49 -5.85
N MET A 410 -15.14 16.49 -6.58
CA MET A 410 -13.96 17.26 -6.20
C MET A 410 -14.15 18.76 -6.43
N ARG A 411 -13.68 19.55 -5.47
CA ARG A 411 -13.55 21.01 -5.57
C ARG A 411 -12.29 21.47 -4.86
N ASP A 412 -11.83 22.68 -5.13
CA ASP A 412 -10.65 23.25 -4.48
C ASP A 412 -10.84 23.38 -2.97
N ALA A 413 -9.78 23.12 -2.22
CA ALA A 413 -9.76 23.34 -0.78
C ALA A 413 -9.80 24.84 -0.48
N GLY A 414 -10.73 25.26 0.37
CA GLY A 414 -10.90 26.67 0.77
C GLY A 414 -9.95 27.12 1.88
N TRP A 415 -8.97 26.31 2.26
CA TRP A 415 -8.02 26.59 3.34
C TRP A 415 -6.58 26.37 2.88
N ARG A 416 -5.64 27.07 3.53
CA ARG A 416 -4.21 26.89 3.26
C ARG A 416 -3.72 25.59 3.88
N SER A 417 -3.01 24.79 3.10
CA SER A 417 -2.27 23.62 3.57
C SER A 417 -0.77 23.83 3.30
N PRO A 418 0.13 23.29 4.12
CA PRO A 418 1.57 23.36 3.84
C PRO A 418 1.90 22.50 2.61
N SER A 419 3.01 22.83 1.92
CA SER A 419 3.49 22.09 0.74
C SER A 419 4.16 20.76 1.08
N HIS A 420 4.49 20.53 2.36
CA HIS A 420 5.03 19.30 2.93
C HIS A 420 4.55 19.19 4.41
N VAL A 421 4.61 18.00 5.01
CA VAL A 421 4.05 17.75 6.36
C VAL A 421 5.12 17.87 7.43
N GLY A 422 6.22 17.10 7.30
CA GLY A 422 7.38 17.21 8.16
C GLY A 422 8.23 18.43 7.80
N PRO A 423 8.96 19.03 8.76
CA PRO A 423 9.79 20.21 8.52
C PRO A 423 10.90 19.96 7.49
N ASP A 424 11.39 18.72 7.43
CA ASP A 424 12.49 18.30 6.56
C ASP A 424 12.01 17.40 5.40
N ASP A 425 10.69 17.22 5.27
CA ASP A 425 10.13 16.42 4.18
C ASP A 425 10.33 17.17 2.85
N ALA A 426 10.68 16.43 1.81
CA ALA A 426 10.57 16.95 0.45
C ALA A 426 9.11 17.33 0.16
N VAL A 427 8.91 18.29 -0.76
CA VAL A 427 7.58 18.54 -1.34
C VAL A 427 7.03 17.22 -1.85
N PHE A 428 5.79 16.90 -1.49
CA PHE A 428 5.17 15.57 -1.67
C PHE A 428 5.64 14.85 -2.96
N ASP A 429 6.34 13.74 -2.78
CA ASP A 429 6.89 12.85 -3.82
C ASP A 429 7.90 13.46 -4.81
N GLY A 430 8.30 14.73 -4.68
CA GLY A 430 9.25 15.38 -5.60
C GLY A 430 8.80 15.38 -7.06
N LEU A 431 7.50 15.18 -7.31
CA LEU A 431 6.88 15.13 -8.64
C LEU A 431 6.49 16.52 -9.18
N ASP A 432 6.68 17.58 -8.38
CA ASP A 432 6.50 18.99 -8.79
C ASP A 432 7.82 19.59 -9.34
#